data_AF-A0A4Q1VAR9-F1
#
_entry.id   AF-A0A4Q1VAR9-F1
#
_cell.length_a   1.000
_cell.length_b   1.000
_cell.length_c   1.000
_cell.angle_alpha   90.00
_cell.angle_beta   90.00
_cell.angle_gamma   90.00
#
_symmetry.space_group_name_H-M   'P 1'
#
loop_
_entity.id
_entity.type
_entity.pdbx_description
1 polymer ?
#
loop_
_entity_poly.entity_id
_entity_poly.type
_entity_poly.pdbx_seq_one_letter_code
_entity_poly.pdbx_strand_id
1 'polypeptide(L)'
;MTVAQPQDAEWLAKIHKQLLADDSIQFDLPALVQPEPPEWLRPFLHALAKIGPYMIYLFWGAVIIGVAVIAVLVALEAKGVAWRLPWRRARKQAEAEEAWRPDASAAQILLSEADALAARGAYDEAVHLLLRRSVADIAGRLPDFLRPSLTARDIAGATSLPARARSAFSEIARIVEAALFARRPVGPEGWRQARGAYERFAFRDAWT
;
A
#
# COMPACT_ATOMS: atom_id res chain seq x y z
N MET A 1 37.55 36.33 -12.51
CA MET A 1 37.17 36.49 -11.09
C MET A 1 37.17 37.97 -10.80
N THR A 2 35.99 38.60 -10.87
CA THR A 2 35.81 40.01 -10.52
C THR A 2 36.01 40.15 -9.02
N VAL A 3 37.09 40.82 -8.61
CA VAL A 3 37.35 41.14 -7.20
C VAL A 3 36.24 42.11 -6.77
N ALA A 4 35.42 41.70 -5.82
CA ALA A 4 34.32 42.52 -5.29
C ALA A 4 34.86 43.88 -4.84
N GLN A 5 34.16 44.97 -5.18
CA GLN A 5 34.59 46.30 -4.77
C GLN A 5 34.47 46.43 -3.24
N PRO A 6 35.29 47.25 -2.57
CA PRO A 6 35.28 47.38 -1.11
C PRO A 6 33.89 47.72 -0.53
N GLN A 7 33.06 48.43 -1.30
CA GLN A 7 31.67 48.75 -0.95
C GLN A 7 30.76 47.50 -0.90
N ASP A 8 31.00 46.51 -1.76
CA ASP A 8 30.26 45.25 -1.77
C ASP A 8 30.61 44.40 -0.54
N ALA A 9 31.86 44.46 -0.07
CA ALA A 9 32.32 43.76 1.12
C ALA A 9 31.68 44.33 2.40
N GLU A 10 31.57 45.65 2.52
CA GLU A 10 30.87 46.31 3.63
C GLU A 10 29.37 46.00 3.63
N TRP A 11 28.73 45.99 2.45
CA TRP A 11 27.33 45.62 2.31
C TRP A 11 27.08 44.16 2.71
N LEU A 12 27.92 43.23 2.23
CA LEU A 12 27.84 41.81 2.59
C LEU A 12 28.03 41.60 4.10
N ALA A 13 28.99 42.29 4.72
CA ALA A 13 29.22 42.20 6.16
C ALA A 13 28.01 42.69 6.97
N LYS A 14 27.33 43.76 6.49
CA LYS A 14 26.12 44.29 7.12
C LYS A 14 24.95 43.31 7.00
N ILE A 15 24.71 42.75 5.81
CA ILE A 15 23.64 41.76 5.59
C ILE A 15 23.90 40.48 6.39
N HIS A 16 25.14 40.00 6.42
CA HIS A 16 25.54 38.84 7.22
C HIS A 16 25.30 39.07 8.72
N LYS A 17 25.60 40.27 9.23
CA LYS A 17 25.33 40.64 10.63
C LYS A 17 23.83 40.73 10.92
N GLN A 18 23.02 41.22 9.98
CA GLN A 18 21.57 41.23 10.11
C GLN A 18 20.97 39.83 10.08
N LEU A 19 21.48 38.94 9.23
CA LEU A 19 21.05 37.55 9.14
C LEU A 19 21.37 36.79 10.43
N LEU A 20 22.59 36.93 10.98
CA LEU A 20 22.97 36.29 12.24
C LEU A 20 22.22 36.83 13.46
N ALA A 21 21.64 38.03 13.37
CA ALA A 21 20.85 38.64 14.43
C ALA A 21 19.34 38.38 14.29
N ASP A 22 18.93 37.63 13.26
CA ASP A 22 17.54 37.30 13.02
C ASP A 22 17.11 36.12 13.91
N ASP A 23 16.40 36.44 14.99
CA ASP A 23 15.89 35.45 15.96
C ASP A 23 14.82 34.49 15.36
N SER A 24 14.32 34.76 14.15
CA SER A 24 13.43 33.82 13.43
C SER A 24 14.18 32.63 12.81
N ILE A 25 15.51 32.72 12.71
CA ILE A 25 16.35 31.71 12.09
C ILE A 25 17.21 31.05 13.18
N GLN A 26 17.01 29.75 13.37
CA GLN A 26 17.82 28.96 14.28
C GLN A 26 19.18 28.66 13.62
N PHE A 27 20.23 29.36 14.05
CA PHE A 27 21.63 29.08 13.62
C PHE A 27 22.35 28.04 14.49
N ASP A 28 21.84 27.81 15.70
CA ASP A 28 22.45 26.89 16.65
C ASP A 28 21.68 25.57 16.70
N LEU A 29 22.39 24.44 16.64
CA LEU A 29 21.78 23.12 16.85
C LEU A 29 21.89 22.80 18.34
N PRO A 30 20.80 22.83 19.12
CA PRO A 30 20.87 22.47 20.52
C PRO A 30 21.37 21.04 20.65
N ALA A 31 22.33 20.82 21.56
CA ALA A 31 22.77 19.48 21.89
C ALA A 31 21.57 18.66 22.38
N LEU A 32 21.34 17.50 21.75
CA LEU A 32 20.30 16.57 22.16
C LEU A 32 20.60 16.07 23.58
N VAL A 33 19.90 16.60 24.57
CA VAL A 33 19.93 16.06 25.94
C VAL A 33 19.09 14.79 25.93
N GLN A 34 19.72 13.65 26.26
CA GLN A 34 18.98 12.40 26.37
C GLN A 34 18.03 12.50 27.58
N PRO A 35 16.71 12.37 27.38
CA PRO A 35 15.78 12.42 28.50
C PRO A 35 16.01 11.19 29.39
N GLU A 36 16.12 11.41 30.70
CA GLU A 36 16.15 10.29 31.64
C GLU A 36 14.81 9.54 31.60
N PRO A 37 14.82 8.20 31.67
CA PRO A 37 13.60 7.42 31.63
C PRO A 37 12.71 7.78 32.84
N PRO A 38 11.38 7.95 32.64
CA PRO A 38 10.44 8.26 33.70
C PRO A 38 10.50 7.25 34.86
N GLU A 39 10.27 7.71 36.09
CA GLU A 39 10.36 6.88 37.32
C GLU A 39 9.51 5.60 37.25
N TRP A 40 8.33 5.65 36.62
CA TRP A 40 7.45 4.50 36.49
C TRP A 40 8.01 3.41 35.56
N LEU A 41 8.94 3.75 34.66
CA LEU A 41 9.52 2.84 33.67
C LEU A 41 10.78 2.13 34.21
N ARG A 42 11.45 2.72 35.21
CA ARG A 42 12.63 2.15 35.87
C ARG A 42 12.43 0.71 36.39
N PRO A 43 11.34 0.35 37.10
CA PRO A 43 11.13 -1.01 37.58
C PRO A 43 11.00 -2.03 36.43
N PHE A 44 10.35 -1.64 35.33
CA PHE A 44 10.20 -2.48 34.15
C PHE A 44 11.55 -2.73 33.46
N LEU A 45 12.35 -1.67 33.26
CA LEU A 45 13.69 -1.77 32.66
C LEU A 45 14.63 -2.63 33.51
N HIS A 46 14.57 -2.52 34.84
CA HIS A 46 15.34 -3.37 35.74
C HIS A 46 14.91 -4.85 35.67
N ALA A 47 13.61 -5.13 35.55
CA ALA A 47 13.12 -6.49 35.37
C ALA A 47 13.59 -7.06 34.03
N LEU A 48 13.52 -6.28 32.95
CA LEU A 48 13.98 -6.68 31.62
C LEU A 48 15.49 -6.90 31.57
N ALA A 49 16.28 -6.05 32.23
CA ALA A 49 17.73 -6.19 32.33
C ALA A 49 18.15 -7.49 33.04
N LYS A 50 17.39 -7.93 34.06
CA LYS A 50 17.61 -9.23 34.72
C LYS A 50 17.31 -10.43 33.80
N ILE A 51 16.38 -10.26 32.86
CA ILE A 51 15.99 -11.29 31.88
C ILE A 51 16.94 -11.30 30.68
N GLY A 52 17.65 -10.21 30.42
CA GLY A 52 18.61 -10.05 29.30
C GLY A 52 19.57 -11.24 29.11
N PRO A 53 20.26 -11.72 30.16
CA PRO A 53 21.14 -12.89 30.04
C PRO A 53 20.43 -14.20 29.67
N TYR A 54 19.12 -14.30 29.95
CA TYR A 54 18.31 -15.48 29.64
C TYR A 54 17.65 -15.42 28.27
N MET A 55 17.51 -14.21 27.70
CA MET A 55 16.97 -14.01 26.35
C MET A 55 17.76 -14.75 25.28
N ILE A 56 19.07 -14.93 25.46
CA ILE A 56 19.90 -15.69 24.52
C ILE A 56 19.50 -17.17 24.49
N TYR A 57 19.21 -17.77 25.66
CA TYR A 57 18.74 -19.15 25.74
C TYR A 57 17.31 -19.29 25.19
N LEU A 58 16.44 -18.30 25.43
CA LEU A 58 15.10 -18.26 24.85
C LEU A 58 15.14 -18.17 23.32
N PHE A 59 16.03 -17.32 22.79
CA PHE A 59 16.24 -17.16 21.35
C PHE A 59 16.72 -18.46 20.71
N TRP A 60 17.78 -19.08 21.26
CA TRP A 60 18.27 -20.36 20.75
C TRP A 60 17.25 -21.49 20.93
N GLY A 61 16.48 -21.48 22.02
CA GLY A 61 15.34 -22.38 22.20
C GLY A 61 14.30 -22.23 21.09
N ALA A 62 13.91 -21.00 20.76
CA ALA A 62 12.98 -20.71 19.67
C ALA A 62 13.55 -21.12 18.30
N VAL A 63 14.85 -20.90 18.06
CA VAL A 63 15.53 -21.35 16.83
C VAL A 63 15.53 -22.87 16.74
N ILE A 64 15.88 -23.59 17.82
CA ILE A 64 15.87 -25.06 17.85
C ILE A 64 14.46 -25.59 17.61
N ILE A 65 13.44 -24.99 18.23
CA ILE A 65 12.04 -25.36 17.98
C ILE A 65 11.66 -25.09 16.52
N GLY A 66 12.04 -23.94 15.95
CA GLY A 66 11.78 -23.62 14.55
C GLY A 66 12.43 -24.62 13.60
N VAL A 67 13.70 -24.97 13.83
CA VAL A 67 14.41 -25.98 13.05
C VAL A 67 13.78 -27.36 13.22
N ALA A 68 13.37 -27.74 14.43
CA ALA A 68 12.68 -29.01 14.68
C ALA A 68 11.33 -29.07 13.96
N VAL A 69 10.56 -27.98 13.94
CA VAL A 69 9.30 -27.88 13.19
C VAL A 69 9.57 -28.03 11.69
N ILE A 70 10.57 -27.33 11.14
CA ILE A 70 10.93 -27.45 9.72
C ILE A 70 11.37 -28.88 9.40
N ALA A 71 12.21 -29.50 10.23
CA ALA A 71 12.67 -30.87 10.05
C ALA A 71 11.51 -31.88 10.10
N VAL A 72 10.55 -31.69 11.01
CA VAL A 72 9.32 -32.50 11.08
C VAL A 72 8.47 -32.30 9.83
N LEU A 73 8.29 -31.07 9.36
CA LEU A 73 7.53 -30.80 8.13
C LEU A 73 8.18 -31.46 6.91
N VAL A 74 9.50 -31.36 6.77
CA VAL A 74 10.26 -32.00 5.70
C VAL A 74 10.17 -33.53 5.79
N ALA A 75 10.27 -34.10 7.00
CA ALA A 75 10.15 -35.54 7.21
C ALA A 75 8.73 -36.06 6.91
N LEU A 76 7.69 -35.28 7.22
CA LEU A 76 6.29 -35.59 6.91
C LEU A 76 6.03 -35.52 5.40
N GLU A 77 6.55 -34.50 4.71
CA GLU A 77 6.50 -34.36 3.25
C GLU A 77 7.20 -35.56 2.57
N ALA A 78 8.41 -35.92 3.04
CA ALA A 78 9.20 -37.02 2.48
C ALA A 78 8.57 -38.40 2.70
N LYS A 79 7.81 -38.60 3.78
CA LYS A 79 7.09 -39.86 4.04
C LYS A 79 5.78 -40.00 3.23
N GLY A 80 5.46 -39.05 2.35
CA GLY A 80 4.23 -39.07 1.57
C GLY A 80 2.96 -39.02 2.43
N VAL A 81 3.12 -38.72 3.73
CA VAL A 81 2.01 -38.49 4.65
C VAL A 81 1.50 -37.11 4.29
N ALA A 82 0.58 -37.09 3.33
CA ALA A 82 -0.20 -35.92 2.99
C ALA A 82 -0.98 -35.52 4.25
N TRP A 83 -0.35 -34.74 5.12
CA TRP A 83 -1.01 -34.04 6.20
C TRP A 83 -1.83 -32.96 5.52
N ARG A 84 -3.03 -33.36 5.12
CA ARG A 84 -3.98 -32.48 4.46
C ARG A 84 -4.47 -31.50 5.51
N LEU A 85 -3.70 -30.44 5.71
CA LEU A 85 -4.12 -29.26 6.45
C LEU A 85 -5.49 -28.86 5.87
N PRO A 86 -6.59 -28.88 6.64
CA PRO A 86 -7.93 -28.68 6.11
C PRO A 86 -8.09 -27.32 5.40
N TRP A 87 -7.20 -26.37 5.72
CA TRP A 87 -7.15 -25.02 5.21
C TRP A 87 -6.56 -24.92 3.79
N ARG A 88 -5.73 -25.88 3.35
CA ARG A 88 -5.17 -25.90 1.99
C ARG A 88 -6.04 -26.63 0.97
N ARG A 89 -6.99 -27.47 1.40
CA ARG A 89 -7.89 -28.18 0.49
C ARG A 89 -8.91 -27.26 -0.18
N ALA A 90 -9.38 -26.24 0.54
CA ALA A 90 -10.24 -25.21 -0.03
C ALA A 90 -9.55 -24.39 -1.14
N ARG A 91 -8.20 -24.32 -1.13
CA ARG A 91 -7.44 -23.51 -2.10
C ARG A 91 -6.89 -24.32 -3.28
N LYS A 92 -6.53 -25.59 -3.08
CA LYS A 92 -5.84 -26.39 -4.11
C LYS A 92 -6.75 -27.24 -5.01
N GLN A 93 -8.06 -27.30 -4.73
CA GLN A 93 -9.04 -27.91 -5.65
C GLN A 93 -9.63 -26.92 -6.65
N ALA A 94 -9.25 -25.63 -6.59
CA ALA A 94 -9.63 -24.60 -7.56
C ALA A 94 -8.52 -24.31 -8.60
N GLU A 95 -7.44 -25.10 -8.60
CA GLU A 95 -6.21 -24.84 -9.39
C GLU A 95 -5.99 -25.89 -10.48
N ALA A 96 -7.08 -26.49 -10.98
CA ALA A 96 -7.08 -27.24 -12.22
C ALA A 96 -7.68 -26.33 -13.31
N GLU A 97 -6.81 -25.86 -14.21
CA GLU A 97 -7.10 -25.35 -15.56
C GLU A 97 -8.57 -25.09 -15.90
N GLU A 98 -9.15 -24.04 -15.33
CA GLU A 98 -10.31 -23.36 -15.89
C GLU A 98 -10.01 -21.87 -15.90
N ALA A 99 -10.17 -21.26 -17.07
CA ALA A 99 -9.95 -19.84 -17.31
C ALA A 99 -10.63 -19.02 -16.20
N TRP A 100 -9.81 -18.43 -15.31
CA TRP A 100 -10.27 -17.62 -14.20
C TRP A 100 -11.01 -16.38 -14.72
N ARG A 101 -12.34 -16.49 -14.76
CA ARG A 101 -13.27 -15.36 -14.87
C ARG A 101 -13.55 -14.88 -13.44
N PRO A 102 -13.63 -13.57 -13.17
CA PRO A 102 -14.24 -13.15 -11.92
C PRO A 102 -15.61 -13.82 -11.83
N ASP A 103 -15.95 -14.34 -10.65
CA ASP A 103 -17.26 -14.92 -10.39
C ASP A 103 -18.30 -13.92 -10.87
N ALA A 104 -18.94 -14.22 -12.00
CA ALA A 104 -19.75 -13.25 -12.73
C ALA A 104 -20.87 -12.72 -11.83
N SER A 105 -21.29 -13.54 -10.86
CA SER A 105 -22.25 -13.18 -9.82
C SER A 105 -21.71 -12.08 -8.89
N ALA A 106 -20.45 -12.16 -8.42
CA ALA A 106 -19.86 -11.18 -7.53
C ALA A 106 -19.66 -9.81 -8.22
N ALA A 107 -19.26 -9.81 -9.50
CA ALA A 107 -19.14 -8.58 -10.28
C ALA A 107 -20.53 -7.96 -10.57
N GLN A 108 -21.57 -8.76 -10.77
CA GLN A 108 -22.94 -8.29 -10.94
C GLN A 108 -23.53 -7.71 -9.65
N ILE A 109 -23.29 -8.34 -8.49
CA ILE A 109 -23.72 -7.82 -7.19
C ILE A 109 -23.05 -6.47 -6.92
N LEU A 110 -21.77 -6.34 -7.20
CA LEU A 110 -21.09 -5.05 -7.00
C LEU A 110 -21.59 -3.96 -7.96
N LEU A 111 -21.89 -4.31 -9.21
CA LEU A 111 -22.48 -3.37 -10.15
C LEU A 111 -23.87 -2.92 -9.71
N SER A 112 -24.67 -3.80 -9.09
CA SER A 112 -25.98 -3.41 -8.56
C SER A 112 -25.87 -2.48 -7.34
N GLU A 113 -24.86 -2.67 -6.48
CA GLU A 113 -24.54 -1.73 -5.39
C GLU A 113 -24.11 -0.36 -5.93
N ALA A 114 -23.22 -0.35 -6.93
CA ALA A 114 -22.77 0.89 -7.57
C ALA A 114 -23.93 1.62 -8.28
N ASP A 115 -24.83 0.86 -8.91
CA ASP A 115 -26.06 1.38 -9.52
C ASP A 115 -27.00 1.99 -8.49
N ALA A 116 -27.15 1.37 -7.32
CA ALA A 116 -27.96 1.90 -6.24
C ALA A 116 -27.42 3.24 -5.71
N LEU A 117 -26.09 3.42 -5.66
CA LEU A 117 -25.46 4.69 -5.32
C LEU A 117 -25.71 5.75 -6.41
N ALA A 118 -25.50 5.38 -7.68
CA ALA A 118 -25.74 6.27 -8.81
C ALA A 118 -27.22 6.71 -8.92
N ALA A 119 -28.17 5.82 -8.59
CA ALA A 119 -29.60 6.13 -8.57
C ALA A 119 -29.97 7.19 -7.51
N ARG A 120 -29.17 7.32 -6.44
CA ARG A 120 -29.33 8.35 -5.40
C ARG A 120 -28.63 9.67 -5.75
N GLY A 121 -28.00 9.75 -6.94
CA GLY A 121 -27.18 10.89 -7.36
C GLY A 121 -25.76 10.88 -6.79
N ALA A 122 -25.36 9.84 -6.04
CA ALA A 122 -24.04 9.71 -5.44
C ALA A 122 -23.03 9.11 -6.45
N TYR A 123 -22.81 9.81 -7.57
CA TYR A 123 -21.96 9.33 -8.65
C TYR A 123 -20.48 9.22 -8.26
N ASP A 124 -19.98 10.16 -7.45
CA ASP A 124 -18.59 10.13 -6.96
C ASP A 124 -18.34 8.84 -6.17
N GLU A 125 -19.23 8.53 -5.23
CA GLU A 125 -19.17 7.31 -4.41
C GLU A 125 -19.29 6.04 -5.24
N ALA A 126 -20.18 6.03 -6.24
CA ALA A 126 -20.37 4.91 -7.14
C ALA A 126 -19.09 4.60 -7.94
N VAL A 127 -18.44 5.61 -8.52
CA VAL A 127 -17.17 5.41 -9.25
C VAL A 127 -16.04 5.02 -8.29
N HIS A 128 -15.99 5.61 -7.10
CA HIS A 128 -15.02 5.23 -6.07
C HIS A 128 -15.17 3.77 -5.61
N LEU A 129 -16.40 3.24 -5.56
CA LEU A 129 -16.65 1.82 -5.29
C LEU A 129 -16.04 0.95 -6.38
N LEU A 130 -16.27 1.29 -7.66
CA LEU A 130 -15.70 0.57 -8.81
C LEU A 130 -14.16 0.56 -8.76
N LEU A 131 -13.53 1.69 -8.49
CA LEU A 131 -12.06 1.77 -8.39
C LEU A 131 -11.52 0.86 -7.29
N ARG A 132 -12.09 0.93 -6.08
CA ARG A 132 -11.68 0.09 -4.95
C ARG A 132 -11.81 -1.38 -5.28
N ARG A 133 -12.91 -1.75 -5.93
CA ARG A 133 -13.11 -3.13 -6.36
C ARG A 133 -12.09 -3.57 -7.39
N SER A 134 -11.82 -2.76 -8.41
CA SER A 134 -10.80 -3.09 -9.40
C SER A 134 -9.43 -3.28 -8.77
N VAL A 135 -9.04 -2.46 -7.79
CA VAL A 135 -7.77 -2.65 -7.05
C VAL A 135 -7.78 -3.98 -6.29
N ALA A 136 -8.89 -4.34 -5.62
CA ALA A 136 -9.01 -5.63 -4.94
C ALA A 136 -8.92 -6.82 -5.91
N ASP A 137 -9.53 -6.72 -7.09
CA ASP A 137 -9.44 -7.75 -8.13
C ASP A 137 -8.01 -7.87 -8.69
N ILE A 138 -7.27 -6.75 -8.82
CA ILE A 138 -5.84 -6.77 -9.18
C ILE A 138 -5.02 -7.43 -8.06
N ALA A 139 -5.29 -7.13 -6.80
CA ALA A 139 -4.59 -7.72 -5.64
C ALA A 139 -4.76 -9.24 -5.58
N GLY A 140 -5.96 -9.74 -5.92
CA GLY A 140 -6.21 -11.17 -6.00
C GLY A 140 -5.41 -11.86 -7.11
N ARG A 141 -5.17 -11.18 -8.24
CA ARG A 141 -4.49 -11.75 -9.43
C ARG A 141 -2.98 -11.58 -9.41
N LEU A 142 -2.49 -10.45 -8.92
CA LEU A 142 -1.06 -10.12 -8.82
C LEU A 142 -0.72 -9.67 -7.40
N PRO A 143 -0.68 -10.61 -6.43
CA PRO A 143 -0.44 -10.29 -5.02
C PRO A 143 0.96 -9.67 -4.80
N ASP A 144 1.98 -10.10 -5.55
CA ASP A 144 3.35 -9.58 -5.40
C ASP A 144 3.55 -8.20 -6.04
N PHE A 145 2.64 -7.79 -6.92
CA PHE A 145 2.72 -6.52 -7.62
C PHE A 145 2.22 -5.35 -6.76
N LEU A 146 1.09 -5.52 -6.07
CA LEU A 146 0.49 -4.42 -5.32
C LEU A 146 1.19 -4.16 -4.00
N ARG A 147 1.67 -2.93 -3.83
CA ARG A 147 2.27 -2.42 -2.59
C ARG A 147 1.42 -1.27 -2.04
N PRO A 148 1.36 -1.08 -0.71
CA PRO A 148 0.60 0.01 -0.10
C PRO A 148 0.98 1.42 -0.58
N SER A 149 2.19 1.59 -1.11
CA SER A 149 2.69 2.87 -1.63
C SER A 149 2.22 3.22 -3.04
N LEU A 150 1.57 2.29 -3.76
CA LEU A 150 1.17 2.53 -5.15
C LEU A 150 -0.13 3.34 -5.23
N THR A 151 -0.11 4.37 -6.06
CA THR A 151 -1.30 5.16 -6.40
C THR A 151 -2.13 4.49 -7.50
N ALA A 152 -3.38 4.92 -7.69
CA ALA A 152 -4.21 4.48 -8.82
C ALA A 152 -3.52 4.73 -10.17
N ARG A 153 -2.81 5.85 -10.31
CA ARG A 153 -2.01 6.17 -11.49
C ARG A 153 -0.84 5.22 -11.71
N ASP A 154 -0.13 4.85 -10.65
CA ASP A 154 1.00 3.91 -10.74
C ASP A 154 0.52 2.52 -11.17
N ILE A 155 -0.60 2.07 -10.60
CA ILE A 155 -1.26 0.81 -10.96
C ILE A 155 -1.71 0.86 -12.43
N ALA A 156 -2.29 1.98 -12.88
CA ALA A 156 -2.72 2.17 -14.26
C ALA A 156 -1.56 2.17 -15.28
N GLY A 157 -0.34 2.50 -14.86
CA GLY A 157 0.84 2.47 -15.72
C GLY A 157 1.52 1.10 -15.85
N ALA A 158 1.21 0.15 -14.95
CA ALA A 158 2.06 -1.01 -14.76
C ALA A 158 2.00 -2.04 -15.90
N THR A 159 3.16 -2.42 -16.42
CA THR A 159 3.31 -3.39 -17.53
C THR A 159 3.01 -4.83 -17.11
N SER A 160 2.91 -5.10 -15.81
CA SER A 160 2.48 -6.39 -15.25
C SER A 160 1.00 -6.69 -15.52
N LEU A 161 0.19 -5.66 -15.79
CA LEU A 161 -1.21 -5.80 -16.16
C LEU A 161 -1.35 -6.04 -17.67
N PRO A 162 -2.20 -6.99 -18.11
CA PRO A 162 -2.55 -7.13 -19.51
C PRO A 162 -3.05 -5.81 -20.10
N ALA A 163 -2.69 -5.53 -21.36
CA ALA A 163 -2.91 -4.21 -21.97
C ALA A 163 -4.38 -3.75 -21.93
N ARG A 164 -5.32 -4.70 -22.06
CA ARG A 164 -6.78 -4.43 -22.00
C ARG A 164 -7.27 -4.13 -20.59
N ALA A 165 -6.84 -4.90 -19.58
CA ALA A 165 -7.16 -4.62 -18.19
C ALA A 165 -6.55 -3.28 -17.75
N ARG A 166 -5.32 -3.01 -18.17
CA ARG A 166 -4.61 -1.75 -17.90
C ARG A 166 -5.36 -0.54 -18.48
N SER A 167 -5.82 -0.62 -19.73
CA SER A 167 -6.54 0.50 -20.37
C SER A 167 -7.88 0.76 -19.71
N ALA A 168 -8.64 -0.30 -19.39
CA ALA A 168 -9.92 -0.19 -18.69
C ALA A 168 -9.75 0.40 -17.28
N PHE A 169 -8.76 -0.06 -16.51
CA PHE A 169 -8.45 0.48 -15.20
C PHE A 169 -8.00 1.94 -15.24
N SER A 170 -7.18 2.29 -16.23
CA SER A 170 -6.70 3.67 -16.44
C SER A 170 -7.85 4.67 -16.64
N GLU A 171 -8.91 4.25 -17.31
CA GLU A 171 -10.09 5.08 -17.54
C GLU A 171 -10.86 5.34 -16.24
N ILE A 172 -11.09 4.32 -15.42
CA ILE A 172 -11.72 4.44 -14.10
C ILE A 172 -10.87 5.35 -13.20
N ALA A 173 -9.56 5.11 -13.14
CA ALA A 173 -8.63 5.89 -12.33
C ALA A 173 -8.65 7.38 -12.71
N ARG A 174 -8.63 7.70 -14.01
CA ARG A 174 -8.71 9.09 -14.49
C ARG A 174 -9.98 9.81 -14.06
N ILE A 175 -11.13 9.12 -14.10
CA ILE A 175 -12.42 9.72 -13.72
C ILE A 175 -12.42 10.03 -12.22
N VAL A 176 -11.96 9.09 -11.39
CA VAL A 176 -11.85 9.28 -9.94
C VAL A 176 -10.85 10.39 -9.60
N GLU A 177 -9.68 10.40 -10.23
CA GLU A 177 -8.67 11.42 -9.99
C GLU A 177 -9.16 12.82 -10.37
N ALA A 178 -9.91 12.96 -11.47
CA ALA A 178 -10.52 14.24 -11.83
C ALA A 178 -11.54 14.70 -10.79
N ALA A 179 -12.32 13.78 -10.22
CA ALA A 179 -13.28 14.09 -9.17
C ALA A 179 -12.60 14.52 -7.88
N LEU A 180 -11.63 13.73 -7.41
CA LEU A 180 -10.89 13.97 -6.18
C LEU A 180 -10.02 15.23 -6.23
N PHE A 181 -9.20 15.37 -7.29
CA PHE A 181 -8.13 16.36 -7.32
C PHE A 181 -8.50 17.62 -8.10
N ALA A 182 -9.34 17.52 -9.13
CA ALA A 182 -9.73 18.68 -9.94
C ALA A 182 -11.04 19.34 -9.49
N ARG A 183 -11.65 18.87 -8.39
CA ARG A 183 -12.98 19.29 -7.90
C ARG A 183 -14.05 19.29 -8.99
N ARG A 184 -13.97 18.33 -9.92
CA ARG A 184 -14.95 18.14 -10.99
C ARG A 184 -15.86 16.97 -10.62
N PRO A 185 -17.03 17.21 -10.03
CA PRO A 185 -17.90 16.11 -9.60
C PRO A 185 -18.23 15.18 -10.77
N VAL A 186 -18.28 13.88 -10.49
CA VAL A 186 -18.69 12.89 -11.47
C VAL A 186 -20.17 13.14 -11.79
N GLY A 187 -20.44 13.51 -13.03
CA GLY A 187 -21.81 13.55 -13.55
C GLY A 187 -22.30 12.18 -14.03
N PRO A 188 -23.57 12.09 -14.45
CA PRO A 188 -24.14 10.86 -15.01
C PRO A 188 -23.36 10.33 -16.23
N GLU A 189 -22.74 11.22 -17.02
CA GLU A 189 -21.82 10.85 -18.11
C GLU A 189 -20.57 10.13 -17.59
N GLY A 190 -19.91 10.72 -16.59
CA GLY A 190 -18.70 10.15 -15.99
C GLY A 190 -18.99 8.81 -15.30
N TRP A 191 -20.16 8.68 -14.68
CA TRP A 191 -20.64 7.42 -14.14
C TRP A 191 -20.78 6.32 -15.21
N ARG A 192 -21.49 6.60 -16.32
CA ARG A 192 -21.65 5.62 -17.41
C ARG A 192 -20.32 5.21 -18.02
N GLN A 193 -19.39 6.15 -18.16
CA GLN A 193 -18.06 5.88 -18.66
C GLN A 193 -17.28 4.93 -17.73
N ALA A 194 -17.27 5.22 -16.42
CA ALA A 194 -16.62 4.39 -15.41
C ALA A 194 -17.24 2.99 -15.32
N ARG A 195 -18.57 2.89 -15.38
CA ARG A 195 -19.29 1.60 -15.42
C ARG A 195 -18.87 0.76 -16.61
N GLY A 196 -18.91 1.34 -17.82
CA GLY A 196 -18.51 0.63 -19.03
C GLY A 196 -17.03 0.21 -19.01
N ALA A 197 -16.16 1.02 -18.39
CA ALA A 197 -14.76 0.64 -18.18
C ALA A 197 -14.62 -0.53 -17.20
N TYR A 198 -15.38 -0.53 -16.10
CA TYR A 198 -15.41 -1.65 -15.16
C TYR A 198 -15.92 -2.94 -15.80
N GLU A 199 -16.97 -2.87 -16.62
CA GLU A 199 -17.48 -4.04 -17.36
C GLU A 199 -16.44 -4.61 -18.32
N ARG A 200 -15.67 -3.74 -19.01
CA ARG A 200 -14.54 -4.18 -19.84
C ARG A 200 -13.43 -4.82 -19.01
N PHE A 201 -13.17 -4.30 -17.82
CA PHE A 201 -12.17 -4.83 -16.90
C PHE A 201 -12.58 -6.19 -16.29
N ALA A 202 -13.87 -6.36 -15.95
CA ALA A 202 -14.38 -7.52 -15.24
C ALA A 202 -14.85 -8.65 -16.18
N PHE A 203 -15.63 -8.35 -17.22
CA PHE A 203 -16.33 -9.39 -17.99
C PHE A 203 -15.72 -9.72 -19.36
N ARG A 204 -14.92 -8.81 -19.94
CA ARG A 204 -14.21 -9.13 -21.19
C ARG A 204 -12.97 -9.97 -20.89
N ASP A 205 -12.48 -10.65 -21.92
CA ASP A 205 -11.14 -11.26 -22.01
C ASP A 205 -10.04 -10.16 -21.96
N ALA A 206 -10.07 -9.38 -20.88
CA ALA A 206 -9.16 -8.29 -20.58
C ALA A 206 -7.93 -8.79 -19.84
N TRP A 207 -8.02 -10.00 -19.30
CA TRP A 207 -7.04 -10.65 -18.46
C TRP A 207 -6.41 -11.91 -19.09
N THR A 208 -6.75 -12.12 -20.36
CA THR A 208 -6.20 -13.13 -21.26
C THR A 208 -5.12 -12.47 -22.12
#